data_AF-X1RP93-F1
#
_entry.id   AF-X1RP93-F1
#
_cell.length_a   1.000
_cell.length_b   1.000
_cell.length_c   1.000
_cell.angle_alpha   90.00
_cell.angle_beta   90.00
_cell.angle_gamma   90.00
#
_symmetry.space_group_name_H-M   'P 1'
#
loop_
_entity.id
_entity.type
_entity.pdbx_description
1 polymer ?
#
loop_
_entity_poly.entity_id
_entity_poly.type
_entity_poly.pdbx_seq_one_letter_code
_entity_poly.pdbx_strand_id
1 'polypeptide(L)' 'MRACAQGVASYLKQASLANRGIIVGYDTRFASEDFASAAAEVIAGNGIKVYLCPKATP' A
#
# COMPACT_ATOMS: atom_id res chain seq x y z
N MET A 1 -1.63 5.86 -10.40
CA MET A 1 -1.35 5.31 -9.06
C MET A 1 -2.60 4.79 -8.34
N ARG A 2 -3.59 5.64 -8.03
CA ARG A 2 -4.76 5.25 -7.23
C ARG A 2 -5.56 4.07 -7.80
N ALA A 3 -5.69 3.98 -9.13
CA ALA A 3 -6.32 2.84 -9.80
C ALA A 3 -5.56 1.52 -9.58
N CYS A 4 -4.22 1.55 -9.60
CA CYS A 4 -3.39 0.38 -9.32
C CYS A 4 -3.54 -0.06 -7.86
N ALA A 5 -3.52 0.87 -6.91
CA ALA A 5 -3.72 0.59 -5.49
C ALA A 5 -5.13 0.00 -5.21
N GLN A 6 -6.16 0.48 -5.93
CA GLN A 6 -7.49 -0.12 -5.88
C GLN A 6 -7.54 -1.55 -6.45
N GLY A 7 -6.83 -1.80 -7.55
CA GLY A 7 -6.68 -3.14 -8.11
C GLY A 7 -6.05 -4.12 -7.11
N VAL A 8 -4.97 -3.68 -6.43
CA VAL A 8 -4.30 -4.46 -5.38
C VAL A 8 -5.25 -4.72 -4.21
N ALA A 9 -5.97 -3.70 -3.73
CA ALA A 9 -6.95 -3.88 -2.65
C ALA A 9 -8.06 -4.87 -3.03
N SER A 10 -8.56 -4.79 -4.27
CA SER A 10 -9.58 -5.71 -4.78
C SER A 10 -9.06 -7.15 -4.93
N TYR A 11 -7.80 -7.31 -5.35
CA TYR A 11 -7.14 -8.60 -5.43
C TYR A 11 -6.95 -9.22 -4.03
N LEU A 12 -6.49 -8.44 -3.05
CA LEU A 12 -6.31 -8.90 -1.67
C LEU A 12 -7.63 -9.33 -1.02
N LYS A 13 -8.73 -8.64 -1.33
CA LYS A 13 -10.09 -9.04 -0.91
C LYS A 13 -10.51 -10.36 -1.56
N GLN A 14 -10.35 -10.50 -2.87
CA GLN A 14 -10.66 -11.75 -3.59
C GLN A 14 -9.83 -12.94 -3.12
N ALA A 15 -8.56 -12.71 -2.81
CA ALA A 15 -7.66 -13.73 -2.28
C ALA A 15 -7.92 -14.07 -0.80
N SER A 16 -8.88 -13.42 -0.13
CA SER A 16 -9.11 -13.53 1.32
C SER A 16 -7.87 -13.22 2.17
N LEU A 17 -6.94 -12.43 1.63
CA LEU A 17 -5.69 -12.02 2.30
C LEU A 17 -5.80 -10.66 2.97
N ALA A 18 -6.89 -9.93 2.76
CA ALA A 18 -7.13 -8.60 3.35
C ALA A 18 -6.91 -8.56 4.87
N ASN A 19 -7.21 -9.64 5.58
CA ASN A 19 -7.06 -9.71 7.04
C ASN A 19 -5.61 -9.86 7.52
N ARG A 20 -4.69 -10.27 6.63
CA ARG A 20 -3.24 -10.32 6.93
C ARG A 20 -2.58 -8.95 6.85
N GLY A 21 -3.24 -7.99 6.18
CA GLY A 21 -2.69 -6.68 5.90
C GLY A 21 -1.61 -6.70 4.82
N ILE A 22 -1.08 -5.51 4.50
CA ILE A 22 -0.03 -5.31 3.51
C ILE A 22 1.08 -4.42 4.07
N ILE A 23 2.34 -4.69 3.67
CA ILE A 23 3.49 -3.84 3.96
C ILE A 23 3.81 -3.06 2.69
N VAL A 24 3.92 -1.73 2.81
CA VAL A 24 4.31 -0.83 1.73
C VAL A 24 5.71 -0.30 2.05
N GLY A 25 6.69 -0.81 1.31
CA GLY A 25 8.05 -0.29 1.29
C GLY A 25 8.24 0.72 0.16
N TYR A 26 9.18 1.64 0.34
CA TYR A 26 9.60 2.59 -0.68
C TYR A 26 11.12 2.75 -0.67
N ASP A 27 11.66 3.12 -1.82
CA ASP A 27 13.09 3.32 -2.05
C ASP A 27 13.45 4.84 -1.96
N THR A 28 14.73 5.21 -2.00
CA THR A 28 15.21 6.60 -1.85
C THR A 28 14.96 7.49 -3.08
N ARG A 29 14.13 7.06 -4.03
CA ARG A 29 13.86 7.82 -5.25
C ARG A 29 12.96 9.03 -4.94
N PHE A 30 13.19 10.12 -5.67
CA PHE A 30 12.39 11.34 -5.56
C PHE A 30 10.89 11.02 -5.65
N ALA A 31 10.11 11.56 -4.71
CA ALA A 31 8.66 11.35 -4.54
C ALA A 31 8.20 9.91 -4.24
N SER A 32 9.10 8.95 -3.94
CA SER A 32 8.71 7.57 -3.61
C SER A 32 7.96 7.46 -2.28
N GLU A 33 8.22 8.38 -1.34
CA GLU A 33 7.51 8.47 -0.07
C GLU A 33 6.06 8.92 -0.27
N ASP A 34 5.84 10.02 -1.03
CA ASP A 34 4.51 10.52 -1.36
C ASP A 34 3.70 9.49 -2.16
N PHE A 35 4.38 8.78 -3.07
CA PHE A 35 3.80 7.65 -3.78
C PHE A 35 3.35 6.59 -2.76
N ALA A 36 4.26 6.04 -1.97
CA ALA A 36 3.93 4.99 -1.01
C ALA A 36 2.81 5.37 -0.03
N SER A 37 2.82 6.62 0.44
CA SER A 37 1.75 7.17 1.27
C SER A 37 0.40 7.17 0.54
N ALA A 38 0.34 7.67 -0.69
CA ALA A 38 -0.90 7.69 -1.49
C ALA A 38 -1.44 6.28 -1.82
N ALA A 39 -0.56 5.27 -1.96
CA ALA A 39 -1.00 3.87 -2.10
C ALA A 39 -1.56 3.33 -0.80
N ALA A 40 -0.87 3.60 0.31
CA ALA A 40 -1.28 3.19 1.64
C ALA A 40 -2.66 3.76 1.99
N GLU A 41 -2.92 5.04 1.70
CA GLU A 41 -4.23 5.66 1.91
C GLU A 41 -5.37 4.94 1.17
N VAL A 42 -5.16 4.61 -0.11
CA VAL A 42 -6.18 3.93 -0.92
C VAL A 42 -6.47 2.53 -0.40
N ILE A 43 -5.44 1.81 0.03
CA ILE A 43 -5.59 0.44 0.54
C ILE A 43 -6.20 0.45 1.96
N ALA A 44 -5.80 1.40 2.81
CA ALA A 44 -6.39 1.61 4.13
C ALA A 44 -7.87 1.99 4.04
N GLY A 45 -8.24 2.88 3.09
CA GLY A 45 -9.64 3.24 2.81
C GLY A 45 -10.51 2.07 2.35
N ASN A 46 -9.90 0.97 1.90
CA ASN A 46 -10.59 -0.28 1.58
C ASN A 46 -10.82 -1.20 2.78
N GLY A 47 -10.41 -0.80 3.99
CA GLY A 47 -10.50 -1.61 5.21
C GLY A 47 -9.39 -2.66 5.33
N ILE A 48 -8.28 -2.50 4.62
CA ILE A 48 -7.11 -3.39 4.69
C ILE A 48 -6.06 -2.73 5.59
N LYS A 49 -5.52 -3.48 6.55
CA LYS A 49 -4.48 -2.97 7.43
C LYS A 49 -3.18 -2.74 6.63
N VAL A 50 -2.68 -1.51 6.61
CA VAL A 50 -1.44 -1.15 5.92
C VAL A 50 -0.35 -0.82 6.91
N TYR A 51 0.85 -1.33 6.67
CA TYR A 51 2.07 -0.96 7.38
C TYR A 51 2.99 -0.23 6.42
N LEU A 52 3.22 1.06 6.66
CA LEU A 52 4.17 1.86 5.90
C LEU A 52 5.53 1.80 6.60
N CYS A 53 6.60 1.46 5.86
CA CYS A 53 7.94 1.53 6.43
C CYS A 53 8.28 2.99 6.76
N PRO A 54 8.76 3.32 7.97
CA PRO A 54 9.06 4.71 8.36
C PRO A 54 10.35 5.27 7.71
N LYS A 55 11.05 4.46 6.92
CA LYS A 55 12.32 4.82 6.30
C LYS A 55 12.49 4.06 4.99
N ALA A 56 13.08 4.73 3.99
CA ALA A 56 13.52 4.05 2.78
C ALA A 56 14.42 2.87 3.17
N THR A 57 13.99 1.67 2.81
CA THR A 57 14.73 0.46 3.13
C THR A 57 15.69 0.21 1.97
N PRO A 58 17.02 0.20 2.20
CA PRO A 58 18.00 0.01 1.14
C PRO A 58 17.99 -1.41 0.56
#